data_AF-A0A1X6MQD5-F1
#
_entry.id   AF-A0A1X6MQD5-F1
#
_cell.length_a   1.000
_cell.length_b   1.000
_cell.length_c   1.000
_cell.angle_alpha   90.00
_cell.angle_beta   90.00
_cell.angle_gamma   90.00
#
_symmetry.space_group_name_H-M   'P 1'
#
loop_
_entity.id
_entity.type
_entity.pdbx_description
1 polymer ?
#
loop_
_entity_poly.entity_id
_entity_poly.type
_entity_poly.pdbx_seq_one_letter_code
_entity_poly.pdbx_strand_id
1 'polypeptide(L)' 'PHELATGNKPNLAGLPRFGATVWVRIDPATKLDVKSKRGRWVGFDLQSKGHRVYWPD' A
#
# COMPACT_ATOMS: atom_id res chain seq x y z
N PRO A 1 12.20 10.60 15.31
CA PRO A 1 11.80 9.17 15.41
C PRO A 1 10.63 9.02 16.39
N HIS A 2 9.49 8.42 15.98
CA HIS A 2 8.27 8.32 16.80
C HIS A 2 8.54 7.79 18.22
N GLU A 3 9.37 6.76 18.33
CA GLU A 3 9.75 6.13 19.60
C GLU A 3 10.50 7.10 20.53
N LEU A 4 11.40 7.92 19.98
CA LEU A 4 12.14 8.92 20.77
C LEU A 4 11.25 10.05 21.29
N ALA A 5 10.18 10.38 20.54
CA ALA A 5 9.27 11.47 20.88
C ALA A 5 8.14 11.05 21.84
N THR A 6 7.70 9.78 21.76
CA THR A 6 6.52 9.28 22.49
C THR A 6 6.85 8.21 23.53
N GLY A 7 8.07 7.68 23.53
CA GLY A 7 8.47 6.51 24.33
C GLY A 7 7.83 5.18 23.86
N ASN A 8 6.93 5.23 22.87
CA ASN A 8 6.13 4.10 22.42
C ASN A 8 6.53 3.66 21.01
N LYS A 9 6.61 2.34 20.83
CA LYS A 9 6.79 1.73 19.50
C LYS A 9 5.55 2.02 18.64
N PRO A 10 5.73 2.50 17.39
CA PRO A 10 4.60 2.69 16.51
C PRO A 10 3.94 1.35 16.21
N ASN A 11 2.62 1.31 16.25
CA ASN A 11 1.87 0.10 15.93
C ASN A 11 1.86 -0.11 14.41
N LEU A 12 2.55 -1.16 13.94
CA LEU A 12 2.64 -1.51 12.52
C LEU A 12 1.75 -2.70 12.14
N ALA A 13 0.89 -3.20 13.04
CA ALA A 13 0.10 -4.41 12.81
C ALA A 13 -0.85 -4.31 11.60
N GLY A 14 -1.28 -3.10 11.23
CA GLY A 14 -2.13 -2.85 10.07
C GLY A 14 -1.38 -2.66 8.75
N LEU A 15 -0.04 -2.67 8.76
CA LEU A 15 0.74 -2.45 7.55
C LEU A 15 1.00 -3.76 6.80
N PRO A 16 0.83 -3.78 5.47
CA PRO A 16 1.31 -4.88 4.66
C PRO A 16 2.81 -5.08 4.88
N ARG A 17 3.27 -6.33 4.81
CA ARG A 17 4.71 -6.59 4.76
C ARG A 17 5.27 -6.10 3.42
N PHE A 18 6.53 -5.66 3.42
CA PHE A 18 7.23 -5.34 2.17
C PHE A 18 7.15 -6.51 1.19
N GLY A 19 6.76 -6.26 -0.06
CA GLY A 19 6.55 -7.26 -1.10
C GLY A 19 5.25 -8.08 -0.97
N ALA A 20 4.38 -7.78 -0.01
CA ALA A 20 3.09 -8.45 0.11
C ALA A 20 2.24 -8.26 -1.15
N THR A 21 1.52 -9.31 -1.55
CA THR A 21 0.54 -9.23 -2.64
C THR A 21 -0.61 -8.34 -2.22
N VAL A 22 -0.90 -7.30 -3.01
CA VAL A 22 -2.02 -6.39 -2.81
C VAL A 22 -2.86 -6.29 -4.08
N TRP A 23 -4.14 -5.98 -3.90
CA TRP A 23 -5.09 -5.77 -4.99
C TRP A 23 -5.49 -4.30 -5.01
N VAL A 24 -5.11 -3.59 -6.08
CA VAL A 24 -5.38 -2.17 -6.25
C VAL A 24 -6.57 -2.02 -7.16
N ARG A 25 -7.59 -1.28 -6.71
CA ARG A 25 -8.75 -0.95 -7.55
C ARG A 25 -8.33 -0.05 -8.71
N ILE A 26 -8.81 -0.36 -9.90
CA ILE A 26 -8.57 0.44 -11.11
C ILE A 26 -9.90 1.07 -11.53
N ASP A 27 -9.93 2.40 -11.68
CA ASP A 27 -11.06 3.14 -12.23
C ASP A 27 -10.58 3.93 -13.48
N PRO A 28 -11.44 4.14 -14.50
CA PRO A 28 -12.80 3.62 -14.64
C PRO A 28 -12.80 2.21 -15.25
N ALA A 29 -13.33 1.23 -14.51
CA ALA A 29 -13.64 -0.10 -15.03
C ALA A 29 -15.15 -0.20 -15.31
N THR A 30 -15.56 -0.66 -16.49
CA THR A 30 -16.98 -0.91 -16.76
C THR A 30 -17.47 -2.12 -15.96
N LYS A 31 -18.80 -2.38 -15.92
CA LYS A 31 -19.38 -3.41 -15.03
C LYS A 31 -18.78 -4.81 -15.22
N LEU A 32 -18.32 -5.11 -16.43
CA LEU A 32 -17.77 -6.41 -16.82
C LEU A 32 -16.24 -6.47 -16.80
N ASP A 33 -15.56 -5.34 -16.60
CA ASP A 33 -14.09 -5.29 -16.60
C ASP A 33 -13.50 -5.74 -15.26
N VAL A 34 -12.25 -6.20 -15.31
CA VAL A 34 -11.45 -6.47 -14.11
C VAL A 34 -11.28 -5.17 -13.32
N LYS A 35 -11.85 -5.12 -12.12
CA LYS A 35 -11.85 -3.93 -11.25
C LYS A 35 -10.63 -3.79 -10.36
N SER A 36 -9.68 -4.72 -10.44
CA SER A 36 -8.52 -4.75 -9.55
C SER A 36 -7.28 -5.33 -10.23
N LYS A 37 -6.14 -4.63 -10.10
CA LYS A 37 -4.82 -5.13 -10.53
C LYS A 37 -4.08 -5.72 -9.34
N ARG A 38 -3.46 -6.88 -9.54
CA ARG A 38 -2.53 -7.45 -8.57
C ARG A 38 -1.19 -6.70 -8.62
N GLY A 39 -0.63 -6.36 -7.47
CA GLY A 39 0.69 -5.74 -7.35
C GLY A 39 1.40 -6.16 -6.07
N ARG A 40 2.60 -5.62 -5.86
CA ARG A 40 3.43 -5.84 -4.68
C ARG A 40 3.52 -4.56 -3.86
N TRP A 41 3.17 -4.59 -2.58
CA TRP A 41 3.28 -3.40 -1.73
C TRP A 41 4.74 -3.09 -1.43
N VAL A 42 5.16 -1.85 -1.68
CA VAL A 42 6.55 -1.39 -1.49
C VAL A 42 6.68 -0.46 -0.29
N GLY A 43 5.66 0.36 -0.03
CA GLY A 43 5.70 1.31 1.08
C GLY A 43 4.69 2.42 0.93
N PHE A 44 4.93 3.51 1.66
CA PHE A 44 4.19 4.76 1.48
C PHE A 44 4.89 5.69 0.51
N ASP A 45 4.10 6.55 -0.12
CA ASP A 45 4.65 7.66 -0.86
C ASP A 45 5.12 8.79 0.07
N LEU A 46 6.13 9.55 -0.38
CA LEU A 46 6.73 10.65 0.39
C LEU A 46 5.99 11.97 0.13
N GLN A 47 5.35 12.12 -1.02
CA GLN A 47 4.70 13.37 -1.44
C GLN A 47 3.18 13.32 -1.31
N SER A 48 2.61 12.13 -1.11
CA SER A 48 1.17 11.92 -0.96
C SER A 48 0.86 10.96 0.18
N LYS A 49 -0.39 10.96 0.64
CA LYS A 49 -0.92 9.92 1.55
C LYS A 49 -1.19 8.58 0.84
N GLY A 50 -0.57 8.37 -0.31
CA GLY A 50 -0.73 7.20 -1.17
C GLY A 50 0.16 6.03 -0.74
N HIS A 51 -0.20 4.84 -1.21
CA HIS A 51 0.61 3.64 -1.09
C HIS A 51 1.39 3.44 -2.38
N ARG A 52 2.67 3.09 -2.28
CA ARG A 52 3.47 2.63 -3.41
C ARG A 52 3.28 1.14 -3.58
N VAL A 53 2.86 0.78 -4.77
CA VAL A 53 2.78 -0.60 -5.22
C VAL A 53 3.77 -0.75 -6.37
N TYR A 54 4.22 -1.97 -6.63
CA TYR A 54 5.05 -2.33 -7.78
C TYR A 54 4.26 -3.32 -8.62
N TRP A 55 4.24 -3.11 -9.93
CA TRP A 55 3.56 -3.94 -10.91
C TRP A 55 4.63 -4.58 -11.77
N PRO A 56 4.81 -5.91 -11.69
CA PRO A 56 5.81 -6.63 -12.48
C PRO A 56 5.37 -6.92 -13.92
N ASP A 57 4.13 -6.58 -14.28
CA ASP A 57 3.59 -6.73 -15.64
C ASP A 57 4.30 -5.81 -16.65
#